data_AF-A0A7J4RAA2-F1
#
_entry.id   AF-A0A7J4RAA2-F1
#
_cell.length_a   1.000
_cell.length_b   1.000
_cell.length_c   1.000
_cell.angle_alpha   90.00
_cell.angle_beta   90.00
_cell.angle_gamma   90.00
#
_symmetry.space_group_name_H-M   'P 1'
#
loop_
_entity.id
_entity.type
_entity.pdbx_description
1 polymer ?
#
loop_
_entity_poly.entity_id
_entity_poly.type
_entity_poly.pdbx_seq_one_letter_code
_entity_poly.pdbx_strand_id
1 'polypeptide(L)'
;MKLTSIKNRLDPCLYDILNKRIKELRPCQAKAIEAGLLDGKSLLVCTPTASGKTLIGEIAALNAILKHGGKALYIVPLKALANQKFHDFKRDYEGIARIALSVGDIDSADPYLMDYDLIISTSEKVDSLIRHHAPWLPRVAVAVIDEIHLLDDPGRGPTLEILITLMRLMLKRLQLIGLSATIGNPEELASWLNAGLVVDNWRPVKLKRGIYLDGEVEFYE
;
A
#
# COMPACT_ATOMS: atom_id res chain seq x y z
N MET A 1 12.35 5.50 -14.95
CA MET A 1 12.70 4.14 -15.42
C MET A 1 11.63 3.68 -16.41
N LYS A 2 11.96 3.17 -17.61
CA LYS A 2 10.94 2.69 -18.57
C LYS A 2 10.24 1.43 -18.05
N LEU A 3 8.92 1.33 -18.19
CA LEU A 3 8.17 0.15 -17.75
C LEU A 3 8.66 -1.13 -18.44
N THR A 4 9.07 -1.04 -19.70
CA THR A 4 9.62 -2.16 -20.48
C THR A 4 10.82 -2.84 -19.83
N SER A 5 11.59 -2.11 -19.00
CA SER A 5 12.76 -2.67 -18.29
C SER A 5 12.39 -3.74 -17.26
N ILE A 6 11.14 -3.73 -16.77
CA ILE A 6 10.65 -4.69 -15.78
C ILE A 6 9.64 -5.69 -16.35
N LYS A 7 9.45 -5.72 -17.68
CA LYS A 7 8.48 -6.60 -18.36
C LYS A 7 8.64 -8.06 -17.95
N ASN A 8 9.87 -8.57 -17.99
CA ASN A 8 10.17 -9.97 -17.66
C ASN A 8 10.05 -10.28 -16.16
N ARG A 9 9.91 -9.25 -15.32
CA ARG A 9 9.72 -9.39 -13.88
C ARG A 9 8.25 -9.31 -13.46
N LEU A 10 7.31 -9.08 -14.38
CA LEU A 10 5.88 -8.99 -14.08
C LEU A 10 5.12 -10.14 -14.75
N ASP A 11 3.96 -10.45 -14.19
CA ASP A 11 2.99 -11.29 -14.90
C ASP A 11 2.55 -10.58 -16.22
N PRO A 12 2.39 -11.31 -17.34
CA PRO A 12 2.02 -10.70 -18.62
C PRO A 12 0.72 -9.90 -18.57
N CYS A 13 -0.31 -10.40 -17.88
CA CYS A 13 -1.60 -9.71 -17.79
C CYS A 13 -1.47 -8.41 -16.99
N LEU A 14 -0.71 -8.43 -15.90
CA LEU A 14 -0.40 -7.22 -15.13
C LEU A 14 0.41 -6.22 -15.96
N TYR A 15 1.43 -6.67 -16.68
CA TYR A 15 2.24 -5.80 -17.53
C TYR A 15 1.39 -5.11 -18.60
N ASP A 16 0.47 -5.83 -19.25
CA ASP A 16 -0.38 -5.27 -20.30
C ASP A 16 -1.34 -4.20 -19.79
N ILE A 17 -1.90 -4.39 -18.59
CA ILE A 17 -2.72 -3.37 -17.91
C ILE A 17 -1.86 -2.13 -17.59
N LEU A 18 -0.68 -2.33 -16.98
CA LEU A 18 0.21 -1.23 -16.61
C LEU A 18 0.70 -0.47 -17.85
N ASN A 19 1.06 -1.15 -18.93
CA ASN A 19 1.55 -0.54 -20.16
C ASN A 19 0.49 0.32 -20.86
N LYS A 20 -0.81 0.05 -20.65
CA LYS A 20 -1.90 0.93 -21.13
C LYS A 20 -2.02 2.21 -20.28
N ARG A 21 -1.70 2.14 -18.98
CA ARG A 21 -1.85 3.25 -18.01
C ARG A 21 -0.61 4.14 -17.94
N ILE A 22 0.59 3.56 -17.97
CA ILE A 22 1.87 4.26 -17.81
C ILE A 22 2.93 3.72 -18.78
N LYS A 23 3.83 4.60 -19.23
CA LYS A 23 5.01 4.21 -20.03
C LYS A 23 6.31 4.22 -19.23
N GLU A 24 6.37 5.05 -18.20
CA GLU A 24 7.53 5.21 -17.34
C GLU A 24 7.14 5.22 -15.87
N LEU A 25 7.96 4.58 -15.06
CA LEU A 25 7.89 4.60 -13.62
C LEU A 25 8.50 5.90 -13.09
N ARG A 26 7.77 6.52 -12.16
CA ARG A 26 8.23 7.67 -11.39
C ARG A 26 9.41 7.27 -10.48
N PRO A 27 10.23 8.23 -10.02
CA PRO A 27 11.43 7.94 -9.23
C PRO A 27 11.19 7.04 -8.01
N CYS A 28 10.17 7.33 -7.20
CA CYS A 28 9.83 6.51 -6.03
C CYS A 28 9.40 5.08 -6.40
N GLN A 29 8.71 4.90 -7.54
CA GLN A 29 8.28 3.60 -8.03
C GLN A 29 9.48 2.78 -8.51
N ALA A 30 10.40 3.40 -9.26
CA ALA A 30 11.63 2.75 -9.71
C ALA A 30 12.49 2.31 -8.51
N LYS A 31 12.71 3.20 -7.54
CA LYS A 31 13.43 2.90 -6.30
C LYS A 31 12.80 1.75 -5.52
N ALA A 32 11.47 1.68 -5.43
CA ALA A 32 10.80 0.55 -4.78
C ALA A 32 11.05 -0.78 -5.49
N ILE A 33 11.02 -0.79 -6.83
CA ILE A 33 11.34 -2.00 -7.62
C ILE A 33 12.79 -2.43 -7.41
N GLU A 34 13.73 -1.49 -7.38
CA GLU A 34 15.16 -1.74 -7.11
C GLU A 34 15.40 -2.22 -5.67
N ALA A 35 14.63 -1.72 -4.71
CA ALA A 35 14.68 -2.15 -3.32
C ALA A 35 14.10 -3.56 -3.09
N GLY A 36 13.52 -4.18 -4.12
CA GLY A 36 13.07 -5.57 -4.10
C GLY A 36 11.56 -5.76 -3.92
N LEU A 37 10.74 -4.77 -4.30
CA LEU A 37 9.27 -4.88 -4.28
C LEU A 37 8.76 -6.15 -4.95
N LEU A 38 9.31 -6.50 -6.12
CA LEU A 38 8.89 -7.69 -6.90
C LEU A 38 9.47 -9.00 -6.37
N ASP A 39 10.43 -8.93 -5.46
CA ASP A 39 11.13 -10.08 -4.88
C ASP A 39 10.57 -10.45 -3.50
N GLY A 40 9.41 -9.89 -3.13
CA GLY A 40 8.74 -10.16 -1.86
C GLY A 40 9.33 -9.43 -0.66
N LYS A 41 10.26 -8.47 -0.85
CA LYS A 41 10.83 -7.70 0.27
C LYS A 41 9.81 -6.72 0.82
N SER A 42 9.73 -6.64 2.14
CA SER A 42 8.95 -5.60 2.84
C SER A 42 9.60 -4.24 2.66
N LEU A 43 8.82 -3.20 2.40
CA LEU A 43 9.29 -1.85 2.12
C LEU A 43 8.48 -0.80 2.86
N LEU A 44 9.16 0.22 3.38
CA LEU A 44 8.56 1.48 3.79
C LEU A 44 8.87 2.53 2.72
N VAL A 45 7.83 3.12 2.13
CA VAL A 45 7.95 4.13 1.08
C VAL A 45 7.49 5.49 1.60
N CYS A 46 8.44 6.38 1.85
CA CYS A 46 8.22 7.74 2.32
C CYS A 46 8.44 8.73 1.18
N THR A 47 7.37 9.27 0.62
CA THR A 47 7.45 10.28 -0.44
C THR A 47 6.27 11.24 -0.34
N PRO A 48 6.31 12.44 -0.94
CA PRO A 48 5.16 13.33 -0.95
C PRO A 48 3.86 12.71 -1.50
N THR A 49 2.73 13.30 -1.12
CA THR A 49 1.46 13.05 -1.79
C THR A 49 1.55 13.42 -3.28
N ALA A 50 0.73 12.75 -4.10
CA ALA A 50 0.76 12.84 -5.56
C ALA A 50 2.01 12.28 -6.27
N SER A 51 3.01 11.73 -5.56
CA SER A 51 4.19 11.11 -6.18
C SER A 51 3.93 9.73 -6.79
N GLY A 52 2.74 9.15 -6.58
CA GLY A 52 2.32 7.88 -7.20
C GLY A 52 2.58 6.64 -6.35
N LYS A 53 2.56 6.79 -5.02
CA LYS A 53 2.73 5.71 -4.04
C LYS A 53 1.74 4.56 -4.21
N THR A 54 0.48 4.87 -4.53
CA THR A 54 -0.56 3.84 -4.68
C THR A 54 -0.17 2.76 -5.70
N LEU A 55 0.49 3.14 -6.80
CA LEU A 55 0.92 2.17 -7.80
C LEU A 55 1.93 1.14 -7.26
N ILE A 56 2.74 1.52 -6.26
CA ILE A 56 3.68 0.61 -5.60
C ILE A 56 2.90 -0.47 -4.84
N GLY A 57 1.86 -0.06 -4.10
CA GLY A 57 0.94 -0.97 -3.42
C GLY A 57 0.17 -1.87 -4.39
N GLU A 58 -0.36 -1.30 -5.49
CA GLU A 58 -1.03 -2.05 -6.57
C GLU A 58 -0.12 -3.15 -7.15
N ILE A 59 1.12 -2.79 -7.50
CA ILE A 59 2.09 -3.73 -8.07
C ILE A 59 2.44 -4.83 -7.06
N ALA A 60 2.68 -4.51 -5.80
CA ALA A 60 2.97 -5.51 -4.77
C ALA A 60 1.81 -6.49 -4.57
N ALA A 61 0.59 -5.95 -4.42
CA ALA A 61 -0.63 -6.73 -4.25
C ALA A 61 -0.83 -7.72 -5.41
N LEU A 62 -0.80 -7.22 -6.65
CA LEU A 62 -1.08 -8.03 -7.84
C LEU A 62 0.07 -9.00 -8.16
N ASN A 63 1.32 -8.62 -7.91
CA ASN A 63 2.47 -9.53 -8.06
C ASN A 63 2.33 -10.72 -7.10
N ALA A 64 1.93 -10.49 -5.84
CA ALA A 64 1.72 -11.57 -4.88
C ALA A 64 0.57 -12.51 -5.27
N ILE A 65 -0.54 -11.94 -5.76
CA ILE A 65 -1.69 -12.72 -6.23
C ILE A 65 -1.30 -13.59 -7.43
N LEU A 66 -0.73 -12.98 -8.47
CA LEU A 66 -0.51 -13.63 -9.76
C LEU A 66 0.67 -14.61 -9.76
N LYS A 67 1.74 -14.33 -9.00
CA LYS A 67 2.93 -15.19 -8.99
C LYS A 67 2.97 -16.21 -7.85
N HIS A 68 2.43 -15.84 -6.70
CA HIS A 68 2.58 -16.64 -5.48
C HIS A 68 1.28 -17.32 -5.04
N GLY A 69 0.15 -17.01 -5.70
CA GLY A 69 -1.16 -17.61 -5.39
C GLY A 69 -1.69 -17.24 -3.99
N GLY A 70 -1.15 -16.17 -3.39
CA GLY A 70 -1.56 -15.67 -2.09
C GLY A 70 -2.66 -14.61 -2.19
N LYS A 71 -3.20 -14.22 -1.03
CA LYS A 71 -4.11 -13.09 -0.92
C LYS A 71 -3.36 -11.80 -0.65
N ALA A 72 -3.87 -10.70 -1.16
CA ALA A 72 -3.40 -9.36 -0.83
C ALA A 72 -4.41 -8.65 0.07
N LEU A 73 -3.91 -7.98 1.10
CA LEU A 73 -4.69 -7.12 1.97
C LEU A 73 -4.26 -5.67 1.77
N TYR A 74 -5.18 -4.80 1.38
CA TYR A 74 -4.92 -3.37 1.20
C TYR A 74 -5.67 -2.58 2.28
N ILE A 75 -4.92 -2.05 3.22
CA ILE A 75 -5.42 -1.41 4.44
C ILE A 75 -5.36 0.10 4.24
N VAL A 76 -6.50 0.77 4.44
CA VAL A 76 -6.62 2.22 4.34
C VAL A 76 -7.21 2.81 5.62
N PRO A 77 -6.95 4.08 5.92
CA PRO A 77 -7.37 4.64 7.22
C PRO A 77 -8.85 5.01 7.29
N LEU A 78 -9.57 5.11 6.16
CA LEU A 78 -10.94 5.59 6.14
C LEU A 78 -11.82 4.70 5.26
N LYS A 79 -13.06 4.47 5.71
CA LYS A 79 -14.07 3.73 4.93
C LYS A 79 -14.34 4.40 3.57
N ALA A 80 -14.32 5.72 3.50
CA ALA A 80 -14.49 6.46 2.24
C ALA A 80 -13.34 6.16 1.26
N LEU A 81 -12.09 6.17 1.75
CA LEU A 81 -10.92 5.79 0.94
C LEU A 81 -10.99 4.33 0.52
N ALA A 82 -11.49 3.44 1.38
CA ALA A 82 -11.64 2.02 1.06
C ALA A 82 -12.63 1.81 -0.10
N ASN A 83 -13.77 2.50 -0.07
CA ASN A 83 -14.75 2.47 -1.16
C ASN A 83 -14.14 3.02 -2.46
N GLN A 84 -13.42 4.15 -2.39
CA GLN A 84 -12.74 4.71 -3.56
C GLN A 84 -11.73 3.70 -4.15
N LYS A 85 -10.84 3.14 -3.31
CA LYS A 85 -9.87 2.13 -3.74
C LYS A 85 -10.57 0.90 -4.31
N PHE A 86 -11.67 0.45 -3.71
CA PHE A 86 -12.42 -0.68 -4.23
C PHE A 86 -12.93 -0.44 -5.65
N HIS A 87 -13.53 0.72 -5.91
CA HIS A 87 -13.99 1.06 -7.26
C HIS A 87 -12.83 1.19 -8.26
N ASP A 88 -11.73 1.83 -7.87
CA ASP A 88 -10.55 1.97 -8.72
C ASP A 88 -9.92 0.62 -9.06
N PHE A 89 -9.70 -0.24 -8.05
CA PHE A 89 -9.12 -1.56 -8.25
C PHE A 89 -10.06 -2.46 -9.06
N LYS A 90 -11.37 -2.42 -8.79
CA LYS A 90 -12.35 -3.20 -9.55
C LYS A 90 -12.34 -2.80 -11.02
N ARG A 91 -12.38 -1.50 -11.31
CA ARG A 91 -12.28 -0.96 -12.68
C ARG A 91 -11.00 -1.44 -13.39
N ASP A 92 -9.86 -1.38 -12.69
CA ASP A 92 -8.55 -1.57 -13.32
C ASP A 92 -8.11 -3.05 -13.38
N TYR A 93 -8.61 -3.91 -12.48
CA TYR A 93 -8.03 -5.24 -12.21
C TYR A 93 -9.02 -6.40 -12.03
N GLU A 94 -10.34 -6.19 -12.14
CA GLU A 94 -11.34 -7.28 -11.99
C GLU A 94 -11.14 -8.44 -12.98
N GLY A 95 -10.53 -8.18 -14.14
CA GLY A 95 -10.21 -9.23 -15.13
C GLY A 95 -9.03 -10.14 -14.75
N ILE A 96 -8.25 -9.80 -13.71
CA ILE A 96 -7.05 -10.54 -13.30
C ILE A 96 -7.03 -10.92 -11.81
N ALA A 97 -7.93 -10.35 -10.99
CA ALA A 97 -8.06 -10.64 -9.57
C ALA A 97 -9.50 -10.40 -9.09
N ARG A 98 -10.00 -11.26 -8.20
CA ARG A 98 -11.29 -11.06 -7.53
C ARG A 98 -11.10 -10.11 -6.36
N ILE A 99 -11.84 -9.00 -6.36
CA ILE A 99 -11.63 -7.89 -5.43
C ILE A 99 -12.84 -7.73 -4.51
N ALA A 100 -12.59 -7.67 -3.20
CA ALA A 100 -13.63 -7.45 -2.18
C ALA A 100 -13.34 -6.19 -1.35
N LEU A 101 -14.43 -5.61 -0.85
CA LEU A 101 -14.42 -4.55 0.15
C LEU A 101 -14.94 -5.11 1.47
N SER A 102 -14.16 -4.97 2.55
CA SER A 102 -14.58 -5.32 3.90
C SER A 102 -14.34 -4.13 4.83
N VAL A 103 -15.39 -3.31 5.03
CA VAL A 103 -15.38 -2.12 5.92
C VAL A 103 -16.64 -1.99 6.77
N GLY A 104 -17.50 -3.01 6.70
CA GLY A 104 -18.82 -3.04 7.31
C GLY A 104 -18.79 -3.49 8.77
N ASP A 105 -19.60 -4.50 9.09
CA ASP A 105 -19.77 -5.04 10.43
C ASP A 105 -18.43 -5.51 11.01
N ILE A 106 -18.15 -5.12 12.25
CA ILE A 106 -16.92 -5.47 12.96
C ILE A 106 -17.07 -6.86 13.60
N ASP A 107 -18.30 -7.32 13.89
CA ASP A 107 -18.59 -8.58 14.57
C ASP A 107 -18.78 -9.76 13.60
N SER A 108 -17.82 -9.95 12.67
CA SER A 108 -17.88 -11.02 11.67
C SER A 108 -16.49 -11.45 11.17
N ALA A 109 -16.31 -12.76 11.02
CA ALA A 109 -15.13 -13.40 10.41
C ALA A 109 -15.09 -13.30 8.88
N ASP A 110 -16.17 -12.83 8.24
CA ASP A 110 -16.34 -12.66 6.79
C ASP A 110 -15.79 -13.86 5.97
N PRO A 111 -16.31 -15.08 6.20
CA PRO A 111 -15.77 -16.29 5.57
C PRO A 111 -15.86 -16.26 4.03
N TYR A 112 -16.81 -15.50 3.47
CA TYR A 112 -16.97 -15.31 2.03
C TYR A 112 -15.73 -14.67 1.36
N LEU A 113 -14.87 -13.97 2.12
CA LEU A 113 -13.62 -13.41 1.61
C LEU A 113 -12.60 -14.48 1.20
N MET A 114 -12.85 -15.76 1.54
CA MET A 114 -12.05 -16.88 1.04
C MET A 114 -12.01 -16.93 -0.50
N ASP A 115 -13.09 -16.50 -1.17
CA ASP A 115 -13.23 -16.51 -2.62
C ASP A 115 -12.67 -15.26 -3.31
N TYR A 116 -11.99 -14.39 -2.58
CA TYR A 116 -11.41 -13.16 -3.12
C TYR A 116 -9.88 -13.14 -3.00
N ASP A 117 -9.22 -12.50 -3.95
CA ASP A 117 -7.76 -12.49 -4.08
C ASP A 117 -7.17 -11.20 -3.49
N LEU A 118 -7.85 -10.06 -3.68
CA LEU A 118 -7.52 -8.77 -3.08
C LEU A 118 -8.65 -8.28 -2.18
N ILE A 119 -8.32 -7.98 -0.93
CA ILE A 119 -9.28 -7.50 0.08
C ILE A 119 -8.88 -6.09 0.49
N ILE A 120 -9.80 -5.13 0.33
CA ILE A 120 -9.61 -3.74 0.74
C ILE A 120 -10.38 -3.53 2.05
N SER A 121 -9.69 -3.01 3.08
CA SER A 121 -10.26 -2.91 4.43
C SER A 121 -9.68 -1.73 5.22
N THR A 122 -10.26 -1.44 6.40
CA THR A 122 -9.68 -0.49 7.35
C THR A 122 -8.90 -1.21 8.44
N SER A 123 -8.03 -0.49 9.15
CA SER A 123 -7.27 -1.00 10.29
C SER A 123 -8.15 -1.72 11.31
N GLU A 124 -9.27 -1.10 11.69
CA GLU A 124 -10.19 -1.60 12.71
C GLU A 124 -10.91 -2.87 12.25
N LYS A 125 -11.25 -2.95 10.96
CA LYS A 125 -11.93 -4.14 10.43
C LYS A 125 -10.96 -5.31 10.32
N VAL A 126 -9.70 -5.10 9.91
CA VAL A 126 -8.69 -6.16 9.89
C VAL A 126 -8.36 -6.64 11.30
N ASP A 127 -8.19 -5.72 12.25
CA ASP A 127 -8.02 -6.05 13.67
C ASP A 127 -9.16 -6.94 14.18
N SER A 128 -10.40 -6.64 13.79
CA SER A 128 -11.53 -7.51 14.11
C SER A 128 -11.48 -8.88 13.44
N LEU A 129 -11.14 -8.94 12.15
CA LEU A 129 -11.00 -10.20 11.41
C LEU A 129 -9.95 -11.12 12.06
N ILE A 130 -8.87 -10.54 12.61
CA ILE A 130 -7.86 -11.27 13.38
C ILE A 130 -8.48 -11.84 14.66
N ARG A 131 -9.19 -11.01 15.45
CA ARG A 131 -9.88 -11.48 16.68
C ARG A 131 -10.88 -12.60 16.42
N HIS A 132 -11.59 -12.54 15.29
CA HIS A 132 -12.56 -13.56 14.89
C HIS A 132 -11.94 -14.74 14.13
N HIS A 133 -10.61 -14.84 14.07
CA HIS A 133 -9.89 -15.96 13.45
C HIS A 133 -10.33 -16.23 12.00
N ALA A 134 -10.48 -15.16 11.21
CA ALA A 134 -10.96 -15.26 9.84
C ALA A 134 -10.11 -16.27 9.03
N PRO A 135 -10.74 -17.29 8.41
CA PRO A 135 -10.03 -18.48 7.90
C PRO A 135 -9.11 -18.19 6.70
N TRP A 136 -9.28 -17.05 6.06
CA TRP A 136 -8.48 -16.62 4.91
C TRP A 136 -7.20 -15.86 5.32
N LEU A 137 -7.08 -15.39 6.57
CA LEU A 137 -5.92 -14.63 7.04
C LEU A 137 -4.58 -15.37 6.85
N PRO A 138 -4.46 -16.68 7.14
CA PRO A 138 -3.22 -17.42 6.91
C PRO A 138 -2.77 -17.47 5.44
N ARG A 139 -3.66 -17.14 4.49
CA ARG A 139 -3.36 -17.09 3.05
C ARG A 139 -2.89 -15.71 2.58
N VAL A 140 -2.87 -14.71 3.45
CA VAL A 140 -2.38 -13.37 3.11
C VAL A 140 -0.86 -13.41 2.92
N ALA A 141 -0.41 -13.14 1.71
CA ALA A 141 1.00 -13.12 1.34
C ALA A 141 1.58 -11.70 1.34
N VAL A 142 0.74 -10.68 1.13
CA VAL A 142 1.15 -9.27 1.15
C VAL A 142 0.10 -8.42 1.86
N ALA A 143 0.56 -7.49 2.69
CA ALA A 143 -0.26 -6.46 3.28
C ALA A 143 0.30 -5.08 2.92
N VAL A 144 -0.51 -4.26 2.26
CA VAL A 144 -0.24 -2.86 1.95
C VAL A 144 -0.93 -2.00 2.98
N ILE A 145 -0.20 -1.11 3.62
CA ILE A 145 -0.70 -0.16 4.62
C ILE A 145 -0.57 1.23 4.03
N ASP A 146 -1.70 1.76 3.57
CA ASP A 146 -1.77 3.13 3.06
C ASP A 146 -1.79 4.13 4.22
N GLU A 147 -1.12 5.27 4.03
CA GLU A 147 -1.01 6.32 5.04
C GLU A 147 -0.45 5.83 6.40
N ILE A 148 0.58 4.98 6.40
CA ILE A 148 1.16 4.37 7.62
C ILE A 148 1.70 5.38 8.65
N HIS A 149 1.95 6.63 8.25
CA HIS A 149 2.30 7.71 9.19
C HIS A 149 1.19 8.06 10.18
N LEU A 150 -0.03 7.59 9.96
CA LEU A 150 -1.10 7.64 10.96
C LEU A 150 -0.82 6.76 12.19
N LEU A 151 0.33 6.07 12.24
CA LEU A 151 0.89 5.55 13.49
C LEU A 151 1.10 6.66 14.55
N ASP A 152 1.36 7.90 14.14
CA ASP A 152 1.51 9.05 15.03
C ASP A 152 0.15 9.65 15.47
N ASP A 153 -0.97 9.16 14.92
CA ASP A 153 -2.30 9.63 15.30
C ASP A 153 -2.71 9.05 16.68
N PRO A 154 -3.06 9.89 17.68
CA PRO A 154 -3.40 9.41 19.02
C PRO A 154 -4.61 8.47 19.08
N GLY A 155 -5.54 8.57 18.13
CA GLY A 155 -6.75 7.76 18.10
C GLY A 155 -6.59 6.45 17.34
N ARG A 156 -5.79 6.44 16.27
CA ARG A 156 -5.67 5.32 15.32
C ARG A 156 -4.34 4.60 15.36
N GLY A 157 -3.29 5.30 15.78
CA GLY A 157 -1.94 4.79 15.88
C GLY A 157 -1.84 3.50 16.68
N PRO A 158 -2.41 3.43 17.91
CA PRO A 158 -2.36 2.20 18.71
C PRO A 158 -2.98 0.98 18.01
N THR A 159 -4.13 1.15 17.34
CA THR A 159 -4.78 0.08 16.58
C THR A 159 -3.90 -0.39 15.42
N LEU A 160 -3.31 0.56 14.67
CA LEU A 160 -2.45 0.24 13.54
C LEU A 160 -1.15 -0.45 13.99
N GLU A 161 -0.56 -0.02 15.11
CA GLU A 161 0.64 -0.62 15.69
C GLU A 161 0.42 -2.08 16.11
N ILE A 162 -0.67 -2.32 16.85
CA ILE A 162 -1.07 -3.66 17.28
C ILE A 162 -1.35 -4.54 16.06
N LEU A 163 -2.10 -4.02 15.08
CA LEU A 163 -2.42 -4.73 13.85
C LEU A 163 -1.17 -5.19 13.09
N ILE A 164 -0.21 -4.29 12.87
CA ILE A 164 1.06 -4.61 12.21
C ILE A 164 1.81 -5.70 12.98
N THR A 165 1.87 -5.55 14.30
CA THR A 165 2.55 -6.51 15.19
C THR A 165 1.92 -7.89 15.09
N LEU A 166 0.58 -7.99 15.20
CA LEU A 166 -0.15 -9.25 15.10
C LEU A 166 0.03 -9.91 13.73
N MET A 167 -0.10 -9.15 12.64
CA MET A 167 0.11 -9.67 11.28
C MET A 167 1.52 -10.25 11.11
N ARG A 168 2.57 -9.56 11.59
CA ARG A 168 3.96 -10.07 11.51
C ARG A 168 4.21 -11.29 12.38
N LEU A 169 3.56 -11.37 13.54
CA LEU A 169 3.65 -12.52 14.42
C LEU A 169 2.99 -13.76 13.81
N MET A 170 1.79 -13.60 13.24
CA MET A 170 0.98 -14.67 12.67
C MET A 170 1.45 -15.11 11.29
N LEU A 171 1.89 -14.17 10.44
CA LEU A 171 2.20 -14.39 9.03
C LEU A 171 3.71 -14.25 8.79
N LYS A 172 4.47 -15.32 9.08
CA LYS A 172 5.95 -15.31 9.06
C LYS A 172 6.59 -14.97 7.70
N ARG A 173 5.85 -15.11 6.60
CA ARG A 173 6.30 -14.82 5.23
C ARG A 173 5.59 -13.62 4.61
N LEU A 174 4.92 -12.80 5.42
CA LEU A 174 4.20 -11.63 4.95
C LEU A 174 5.16 -10.59 4.36
N GLN A 175 4.91 -10.21 3.11
CA GLN A 175 5.47 -8.98 2.56
C GLN A 175 4.65 -7.80 3.08
N LEU A 176 5.30 -6.85 3.74
CA LEU A 176 4.66 -5.64 4.26
C LEU A 176 5.08 -4.41 3.45
N ILE A 177 4.12 -3.69 2.89
CA ILE A 177 4.36 -2.44 2.15
C ILE A 177 3.72 -1.28 2.89
N GLY A 178 4.52 -0.48 3.59
CA GLY A 178 4.07 0.76 4.22
C GLY A 178 4.17 1.93 3.24
N LEU A 179 3.06 2.63 2.99
CA LEU A 179 3.03 3.83 2.16
C LEU A 179 2.84 5.05 3.05
N SER A 180 3.78 5.98 3.01
CA SER A 180 3.83 7.13 3.92
C SER A 180 3.98 8.44 3.18
N ALA A 181 3.41 9.51 3.76
CA ALA A 181 3.92 10.85 3.55
C ALA A 181 5.36 10.96 4.11
N THR A 182 6.01 12.10 3.86
CA THR A 182 7.31 12.41 4.46
C THR A 182 7.18 12.49 5.98
N ILE A 183 7.97 11.72 6.72
CA ILE A 183 8.02 11.67 8.18
C ILE A 183 9.44 12.03 8.67
N GLY A 184 9.57 12.40 9.95
CA GLY A 184 10.84 12.85 10.53
C GLY A 184 11.82 11.72 10.88
N ASN A 185 11.32 10.51 11.13
CA ASN A 185 12.09 9.32 11.57
C ASN A 185 11.85 8.07 10.68
N PRO A 186 11.99 8.17 9.34
CA PRO A 186 11.67 7.04 8.46
C PRO A 186 12.56 5.81 8.67
N GLU A 187 13.82 5.99 9.10
CA GLU A 187 14.75 4.90 9.39
C GLU A 187 14.32 4.09 10.61
N GLU A 188 13.82 4.75 11.65
CA GLU A 188 13.32 4.11 12.87
C GLU A 188 12.09 3.26 12.54
N LEU A 189 11.13 3.84 11.80
CA LEU A 189 9.94 3.11 11.39
C LEU A 189 10.27 1.92 10.47
N ALA A 190 11.18 2.10 9.50
CA ALA A 190 11.62 1.01 8.63
C ALA A 190 12.29 -0.12 9.42
N SER A 191 13.12 0.23 10.41
CA SER A 191 13.79 -0.72 11.31
C SER A 191 12.77 -1.52 12.13
N TRP A 192 11.80 -0.86 12.75
CA TRP A 192 10.72 -1.52 13.49
C TRP A 192 9.96 -2.52 12.60
N LEU A 193 9.63 -2.12 11.36
CA LEU A 193 8.95 -2.96 10.37
C LEU A 193 9.82 -4.11 9.82
N ASN A 194 11.13 -4.08 10.04
CA ASN A 194 12.11 -4.92 9.33
C ASN A 194 11.94 -4.82 7.80
N ALA A 195 11.87 -3.58 7.30
CA ALA A 195 11.57 -3.26 5.92
C ALA A 195 12.70 -2.42 5.29
N GLY A 196 12.91 -2.59 3.98
CA GLY A 196 13.77 -1.69 3.22
C GLY A 196 13.15 -0.29 3.12
N LEU A 197 13.98 0.74 3.26
CA LEU A 197 13.51 2.13 3.22
C LEU A 197 13.65 2.74 1.83
N VAL A 198 12.58 3.37 1.34
CA VAL A 198 12.56 4.14 0.09
C VAL A 198 12.12 5.57 0.40
N VAL A 199 13.05 6.51 0.35
CA VAL A 199 12.76 7.95 0.51
C VAL A 199 12.91 8.69 -0.82
N ASP A 200 11.94 9.54 -1.14
CA ASP A 200 11.99 10.39 -2.32
C ASP A 200 11.18 11.68 -2.15
N ASN A 201 11.74 12.83 -2.52
CA ASN A 201 11.09 14.14 -2.44
C ASN A 201 10.50 14.63 -3.78
N TRP A 202 10.59 13.81 -4.84
CA TRP A 202 10.12 14.15 -6.17
C TRP A 202 8.61 14.40 -6.19
N ARG A 203 8.21 15.44 -6.94
CA ARG A 203 6.81 15.80 -7.20
C ARG A 203 6.62 15.98 -8.71
N PRO A 204 5.48 15.57 -9.28
CA PRO A 204 5.20 15.78 -10.70
C PRO A 204 5.05 17.26 -11.05
N VAL A 205 4.62 18.09 -10.09
CA VAL A 205 4.48 19.53 -10.23
C VAL A 205 5.32 20.20 -9.16
N LYS A 206 6.16 21.17 -9.55
CA LYS A 206 7.00 21.93 -8.62
C LYS A 206 6.10 22.73 -7.67
N LEU A 207 6.21 22.46 -6.38
CA LEU A 207 5.53 23.22 -5.34
C LEU A 207 6.38 24.44 -5.00
N LYS A 208 5.85 25.66 -5.22
CA LYS A 208 6.43 26.89 -4.68
C LYS A 208 5.76 27.19 -3.34
N ARG A 209 6.56 27.53 -2.33
CA ARG A 209 6.08 27.90 -0.99
C ARG A 209 6.41 29.37 -0.76
N GLY A 210 5.52 30.10 -0.11
CA GLY A 210 5.73 31.51 0.17
C GLY A 210 4.85 31.98 1.32
N ILE A 211 5.21 33.13 1.88
CA ILE A 211 4.48 33.82 2.93
C ILE A 211 3.81 35.04 2.30
N TYR A 212 2.50 35.19 2.53
CA TYR A 212 1.76 36.39 2.15
C TYR A 212 1.67 37.33 3.34
N LEU A 213 2.11 38.57 3.18
CA LEU A 213 1.98 39.63 4.17
C LEU A 213 1.81 40.97 3.45
N ASP A 214 0.82 41.76 3.89
CA ASP A 214 0.58 43.14 3.43
C ASP A 214 0.54 43.35 1.90
N GLY A 215 -0.04 42.39 1.18
CA GLY A 215 -0.17 42.47 -0.29
C GLY A 215 1.03 41.91 -1.06
N GLU A 216 2.09 41.51 -0.37
CA GLU A 216 3.28 40.90 -0.97
C GLU A 216 3.35 39.40 -0.68
N VAL A 217 3.89 38.64 -1.63
CA VAL A 217 4.18 37.21 -1.48
C VAL A 217 5.68 37.01 -1.58
N GLU A 218 6.32 36.62 -0.48
CA GLU A 218 7.71 36.23 -0.46
C GLU A 218 7.82 34.72 -0.62
N PHE A 219 8.36 34.24 -1.75
CA PHE A 219 8.62 32.82 -1.96
C PHE A 219 9.95 32.43 -1.32
N TYR A 220 9.96 31.32 -0.57
CA TYR A 220 11.18 30.70 -0.07
C TYR A 220 11.46 29.39 -0.80
N GLU A 221 12.74 29.08 -0.99
CA GLU A 221 13.20 27.87 -1.68
C GLU A 221 12.95 26.58 -0.88
#